data_AF-X1EFK5-F1
#
_entry.id   AF-X1EFK5-F1
#
_cell.length_a   1.000
_cell.length_b   1.000
_cell.length_c   1.000
_cell.angle_alpha   90.00
_cell.angle_beta   90.00
_cell.angle_gamma   90.00
#
_symmetry.space_group_name_H-M   'P 1'
#
loop_
_entity.id
_entity.type
_entity.pdbx_description
1 polymer ?
#
loop_
_entity_poly.entity_id
_entity_poly.type
_entity_poly.pdbx_seq_one_letter_code
_entity_poly.pdbx_strand_id
1 'polypeptide(L)'
;IELLNDSGIRDRKAIIAITGQKVIIREIVLPIMEDKELMAGVMWEAPKYVPYDLDESIIDAEKVDEFVEKDGNKMMRVLLVAAPKSIIQPYMEVLKKARIIPKIVDVVSSANIRAFENHLSVKKEEEQENKIIDIIISIGASSTILSLVEKGSLKFTRNILVGGNDITKAIAKSLNISFDEAEKLKRETKIVLGPEAKEEKKNESEKIIVKILNQITKEVRKSLSYYKTQSQKVKYNKMILSGGCANIDNIKD
;
A
#
# COMPACT_ATOMS: atom_id res chain seq x y z
N ILE A 1 -18.27 -18.25 1.20
CA ILE A 1 -18.46 -19.50 1.99
C ILE A 1 -17.72 -20.65 1.32
N GLU A 2 -17.88 -20.83 0.00
CA GLU A 2 -17.14 -21.79 -0.82
C GLU A 2 -15.64 -21.85 -0.49
N LEU A 3 -14.91 -20.74 -0.60
CA LEU A 3 -13.48 -20.69 -0.22
C LEU A 3 -13.16 -21.26 1.16
N LEU A 4 -13.99 -20.99 2.19
CA LEU A 4 -13.75 -21.52 3.54
C LEU A 4 -13.97 -23.02 3.59
N ASN A 5 -15.00 -23.52 2.88
CA ASN A 5 -15.29 -24.95 2.81
C ASN A 5 -14.19 -25.69 2.06
N ASP A 6 -13.78 -25.17 0.90
CA ASP A 6 -12.73 -25.76 0.05
C ASP A 6 -11.38 -25.77 0.76
N SER A 7 -11.11 -24.75 1.58
CA SER A 7 -9.89 -24.66 2.40
C SER A 7 -9.97 -25.44 3.72
N GLY A 8 -11.10 -26.08 4.03
CA GLY A 8 -11.32 -26.79 5.31
C GLY A 8 -11.37 -25.89 6.55
N ILE A 9 -11.53 -24.58 6.39
CA ILE A 9 -11.50 -23.60 7.48
C ILE A 9 -12.87 -23.53 8.18
N ARG A 10 -12.89 -23.94 9.45
CA ARG A 10 -14.10 -23.94 10.30
C ARG A 10 -14.27 -22.67 11.12
N ASP A 11 -13.19 -21.95 11.41
CA ASP A 11 -13.30 -20.67 12.10
C ASP A 11 -14.09 -19.67 11.23
N ARG A 12 -14.78 -18.76 11.89
CA ARG A 12 -15.57 -17.69 11.28
C ARG A 12 -15.04 -16.33 11.68
N LYS A 13 -13.98 -16.23 12.49
CA LYS A 13 -13.30 -14.97 12.79
C LYS A 13 -12.32 -14.65 11.68
N ALA A 14 -12.26 -13.38 11.29
CA ALA A 14 -11.30 -12.92 10.28
C ALA A 14 -10.72 -11.55 10.64
N ILE A 15 -9.48 -11.34 10.21
CA ILE A 15 -8.90 -10.01 10.05
C ILE A 15 -9.01 -9.70 8.55
N ILE A 16 -9.57 -8.56 8.19
CA ILE A 16 -9.62 -8.11 6.81
C ILE A 16 -8.71 -6.89 6.64
N ALA A 17 -8.22 -6.69 5.42
CA ALA A 17 -7.51 -5.48 5.04
C ALA A 17 -8.30 -4.75 3.94
N ILE A 18 -8.47 -3.45 4.11
CA ILE A 18 -9.09 -2.57 3.12
C ILE A 18 -8.01 -1.77 2.39
N THR A 19 -8.36 -1.36 1.18
CA THR A 19 -7.61 -0.39 0.40
C THR A 19 -8.60 0.50 -0.34
N GLY A 20 -8.18 1.71 -0.69
CA GLY A 20 -9.02 2.64 -1.43
C GLY A 20 -8.37 4.00 -1.54
N GLN A 21 -8.78 4.79 -2.52
CA GLN A 21 -8.26 6.15 -2.70
C GLN A 21 -8.61 7.07 -1.52
N LYS A 22 -9.75 6.81 -0.89
CA LYS A 22 -10.25 7.60 0.26
C LYS A 22 -9.72 7.11 1.61
N VAL A 23 -8.97 6.00 1.66
CA VAL A 23 -8.29 5.58 2.89
C VAL A 23 -7.04 6.44 3.05
N ILE A 24 -7.05 7.32 4.05
CA ILE A 24 -5.95 8.22 4.38
C ILE A 24 -5.10 7.56 5.46
N ILE A 25 -3.80 7.51 5.24
CA ILE A 25 -2.82 7.02 6.20
C ILE A 25 -1.70 8.03 6.22
N ARG A 26 -1.45 8.66 7.38
CA ARG A 26 -0.52 9.78 7.48
C ARG A 26 0.13 9.84 8.85
N GLU A 27 1.44 10.07 8.88
CA GLU A 27 2.12 10.46 10.12
C GLU A 27 1.81 11.94 10.39
N ILE A 28 1.28 12.24 11.56
CA ILE A 28 1.01 13.60 12.06
C ILE A 28 1.83 13.83 13.33
N VAL A 29 2.10 15.10 13.65
CA VAL A 29 2.88 15.50 14.83
C VAL A 29 1.95 16.24 15.78
N LEU A 30 1.86 15.76 17.02
CA LEU A 30 1.04 16.31 18.09
C LEU A 30 1.90 16.64 19.32
N PRO A 31 1.47 17.56 20.21
CA PRO A 31 2.04 17.66 21.55
C PRO A 31 1.95 16.32 22.29
N ILE A 32 2.90 16.03 23.17
CA ILE A 32 2.85 14.82 23.99
C ILE A 32 1.62 14.81 24.89
N MET A 33 0.94 13.66 24.98
CA MET A 33 -0.26 13.47 25.81
C MET A 33 -0.35 12.03 26.30
N GLU A 34 -1.24 11.75 27.26
CA GLU A 34 -1.48 10.38 27.69
C GLU A 34 -2.27 9.60 26.62
N ASP A 35 -2.08 8.28 26.58
CA ASP A 35 -2.73 7.43 25.56
C ASP A 35 -4.27 7.54 25.59
N LYS A 36 -4.87 7.83 26.75
CA LYS A 36 -6.32 8.06 26.91
C LYS A 36 -6.82 9.34 26.22
N GLU A 37 -5.92 10.30 25.97
CA GLU A 37 -6.21 11.61 25.35
C GLU A 37 -5.88 11.61 23.86
N LEU A 38 -5.11 10.61 23.38
CA LEU A 38 -4.64 10.50 22.00
C LEU A 38 -5.74 10.70 20.98
N MET A 39 -6.84 9.95 21.09
CA MET A 39 -7.93 10.02 20.12
C MET A 39 -8.59 11.40 20.10
N ALA A 40 -8.71 12.08 21.25
CA ALA A 40 -9.26 13.44 21.28
C ALA A 40 -8.34 14.44 20.55
N GLY A 41 -7.02 14.36 20.80
CA GLY A 41 -6.03 15.17 20.09
C GLY A 41 -5.99 14.90 18.58
N VAL A 42 -6.12 13.63 18.20
CA VAL A 42 -6.21 13.22 16.79
C VAL A 42 -7.47 13.77 16.13
N MET A 43 -8.64 13.63 16.75
CA MET A 43 -9.90 14.14 16.20
C MET A 43 -9.88 15.66 16.02
N TRP A 44 -9.18 16.39 16.90
CA TRP A 44 -9.00 17.83 16.78
C TRP A 44 -8.15 18.24 15.57
N GLU A 45 -7.09 17.47 15.27
CA GLU A 45 -6.15 17.78 14.19
C GLU A 45 -6.52 17.15 12.84
N ALA A 46 -7.30 16.06 12.85
CA ALA A 46 -7.75 15.30 11.68
C ALA A 46 -8.34 16.15 10.54
N PRO A 47 -9.12 17.23 10.76
CA PRO A 47 -9.66 18.07 9.69
C PRO A 47 -8.59 18.69 8.77
N LYS A 48 -7.35 18.87 9.25
CA LYS A 48 -6.24 19.39 8.44
C LYS A 48 -5.72 18.35 7.43
N TYR A 49 -6.00 17.07 7.67
CA TYR A 49 -5.41 15.95 6.94
C TYR A 49 -6.43 15.12 6.18
N VAL A 50 -7.70 15.11 6.62
CA VAL A 50 -8.79 14.31 6.09
C VAL A 50 -9.73 15.22 5.29
N PRO A 51 -9.76 15.13 3.94
CA PRO A 51 -10.47 16.07 3.08
C PRO A 51 -11.96 15.74 2.91
N TYR A 52 -12.58 15.11 3.91
CA TYR A 52 -13.99 14.70 3.91
C TYR A 52 -14.52 14.68 5.34
N ASP A 53 -15.84 14.53 5.45
CA ASP A 53 -16.54 14.58 6.73
C ASP A 53 -16.05 13.49 7.70
N LEU A 54 -15.64 13.92 8.90
CA LEU A 54 -15.16 13.02 9.95
C LEU A 54 -16.30 12.20 10.56
N ASP A 55 -17.54 12.73 10.58
CA ASP A 55 -18.70 12.03 11.14
C ASP A 55 -19.09 10.82 10.27
N GLU A 56 -18.83 10.90 8.97
CA GLU A 56 -19.00 9.81 8.00
C GLU A 56 -17.75 8.93 7.84
N SER A 57 -16.79 9.07 8.76
CA SER A 57 -15.51 8.38 8.72
C SER A 57 -15.28 7.53 9.97
N ILE A 58 -14.45 6.51 9.79
CA ILE A 58 -13.85 5.75 10.87
C ILE A 58 -12.40 6.22 10.94
N ILE A 59 -11.97 6.62 12.13
CA ILE A 59 -10.64 7.14 12.40
C ILE A 59 -10.02 6.28 13.49
N ASP A 60 -8.78 5.90 13.27
CA ASP A 60 -7.94 5.20 14.24
C ASP A 60 -6.54 5.82 14.24
N ALA A 61 -5.83 5.66 15.34
CA ALA A 61 -4.51 6.26 15.52
C ALA A 61 -3.60 5.46 16.43
N GLU A 62 -2.32 5.41 16.07
CA GLU A 62 -1.29 4.74 16.85
C GLU A 62 -0.10 5.66 17.09
N LYS A 63 0.37 5.73 18.33
CA LYS A 63 1.59 6.46 18.68
C LYS A 63 2.81 5.71 18.11
N VAL A 64 3.60 6.40 17.30
CA VAL A 64 4.76 5.82 16.60
C VAL A 64 6.06 6.10 17.37
N ASP A 65 6.25 7.34 17.81
CA ASP A 65 7.48 7.78 18.48
C ASP A 65 7.24 9.08 19.27
N GLU A 66 8.14 9.37 20.20
CA GLU A 66 8.16 10.62 20.98
C GLU A 66 9.51 11.33 20.77
N PHE A 67 9.49 12.65 20.68
CA PHE A 67 10.70 13.43 20.46
C PHE A 67 10.61 14.82 21.09
N VAL A 68 11.75 15.47 21.25
CA VAL A 68 11.83 16.85 21.75
C VAL A 68 12.25 17.77 20.60
N GLU A 69 11.47 18.82 20.37
CA GLU A 69 11.81 19.86 19.40
C GLU A 69 12.95 20.75 19.91
N LYS A 70 13.53 21.56 19.02
CA LYS A 70 14.69 22.41 19.34
C LYS A 70 14.41 23.45 20.42
N ASP A 71 13.15 23.83 20.59
CA ASP A 71 12.65 24.77 21.59
C ASP A 71 12.34 24.11 22.94
N GLY A 72 12.54 22.79 23.07
CA GLY A 72 12.30 22.02 24.29
C GLY A 72 10.90 21.41 24.40
N ASN A 73 10.03 21.63 23.41
CA ASN A 73 8.68 21.07 23.42
C ASN A 73 8.70 19.56 23.18
N LYS A 74 8.00 18.82 24.03
CA LYS A 74 7.82 17.37 23.87
C LYS A 74 6.67 17.10 22.90
N MET A 75 6.99 16.41 21.83
CA MET A 75 6.08 16.07 20.74
C MET A 75 6.01 14.56 20.55
N MET A 76 4.97 14.12 19.87
CA MET A 76 4.77 12.72 19.49
C MET A 76 4.38 12.62 18.02
N ARG A 77 4.86 11.57 17.36
CA ARG A 77 4.45 11.16 16.02
C ARG A 77 3.32 10.16 16.15
N VAL A 78 2.25 10.37 15.41
CA VAL A 78 1.07 9.53 15.41
C VAL A 78 0.76 9.10 13.99
N LEU A 79 0.55 7.80 13.78
CA LEU A 79 0.03 7.27 12.53
C LEU A 79 -1.49 7.38 12.56
N LEU A 80 -2.03 8.37 11.85
CA LEU A 80 -3.45 8.55 11.63
C LEU A 80 -3.91 7.66 10.46
N VAL A 81 -4.98 6.89 10.68
CA VAL A 81 -5.71 6.19 9.63
C VAL A 81 -7.16 6.67 9.62
N ALA A 82 -7.65 7.10 8.46
CA ALA A 82 -9.04 7.50 8.27
C ALA A 82 -9.63 6.84 7.03
N ALA A 83 -10.86 6.32 7.14
CA ALA A 83 -11.57 5.72 6.03
C ALA A 83 -13.07 6.06 6.10
N PRO A 84 -13.70 6.48 5.00
CA PRO A 84 -15.14 6.68 4.98
C PRO A 84 -15.89 5.38 5.29
N LYS A 85 -16.98 5.47 6.04
CA LYS A 85 -17.87 4.33 6.34
C LYS A 85 -18.33 3.63 5.06
N SER A 86 -18.58 4.39 3.99
CA SER A 86 -18.95 3.88 2.66
C SER A 86 -17.91 2.94 2.01
N ILE A 87 -16.63 3.03 2.40
CA ILE A 87 -15.60 2.08 1.95
C ILE A 87 -15.66 0.77 2.75
N ILE A 88 -16.00 0.83 4.04
CA ILE A 88 -15.96 -0.31 4.97
C ILE A 88 -17.27 -1.12 4.91
N GLN A 89 -18.41 -0.45 4.82
CA GLN A 89 -19.74 -1.07 4.84
C GLN A 89 -19.92 -2.20 3.80
N PRO A 90 -19.49 -2.07 2.53
CA PRO A 90 -19.62 -3.17 1.56
C PRO A 90 -18.89 -4.45 2.01
N TYR A 91 -17.71 -4.32 2.64
CA TYR A 91 -17.01 -5.47 3.21
C TYR A 91 -17.80 -6.10 4.35
N MET A 92 -18.34 -5.28 5.26
CA MET A 92 -19.15 -5.76 6.39
C MET A 92 -20.37 -6.54 5.91
N GLU A 93 -21.06 -6.04 4.88
CA GLU A 93 -22.22 -6.72 4.28
C GLU A 93 -21.85 -8.08 3.67
N VAL A 94 -20.72 -8.15 2.96
CA VAL A 94 -20.22 -9.43 2.40
C VAL A 94 -19.86 -10.41 3.52
N LEU A 95 -19.14 -9.96 4.55
CA LEU A 95 -18.76 -10.81 5.69
C LEU A 95 -19.99 -11.31 6.45
N LYS A 96 -20.98 -10.45 6.69
CA LYS A 96 -22.24 -10.82 7.33
C LYS A 96 -22.99 -11.90 6.54
N LYS A 97 -23.12 -11.74 5.22
CA LYS A 97 -23.72 -12.76 4.33
C LYS A 97 -22.93 -14.07 4.36
N ALA A 98 -21.61 -13.99 4.47
CA ALA A 98 -20.74 -15.16 4.60
C ALA A 98 -20.69 -15.75 6.02
N ARG A 99 -21.38 -15.16 7.01
CA ARG A 99 -21.32 -15.51 8.44
C ARG A 99 -19.90 -15.45 9.02
N ILE A 100 -19.09 -14.50 8.53
CA ILE A 100 -17.74 -14.21 9.03
C ILE A 100 -17.84 -13.02 9.98
N ILE A 101 -17.17 -13.14 11.13
CA ILE A 101 -17.08 -12.15 12.19
C ILE A 101 -15.75 -11.40 12.03
N PRO A 102 -15.73 -10.17 11.48
CA PRO A 102 -14.52 -9.37 11.44
C PRO A 102 -14.08 -9.03 12.87
N LYS A 103 -12.81 -9.27 13.18
CA LYS A 103 -12.18 -8.88 14.45
C LYS A 103 -11.37 -7.59 14.32
N ILE A 104 -10.72 -7.42 13.18
CA ILE A 104 -9.92 -6.24 12.86
C ILE A 104 -10.20 -5.88 11.39
N VAL A 105 -10.35 -4.58 11.15
CA VAL A 105 -10.34 -3.99 9.80
C VAL A 105 -9.05 -3.20 9.69
N ASP A 106 -8.09 -3.77 8.98
CA ASP A 106 -6.77 -3.20 8.78
C ASP A 106 -6.66 -2.53 7.39
N VAL A 107 -5.52 -1.94 7.10
CA VAL A 107 -5.16 -1.41 5.79
C VAL A 107 -4.07 -2.26 5.15
N VAL A 108 -4.11 -2.39 3.82
CA VAL A 108 -3.17 -3.24 3.06
C VAL A 108 -1.70 -2.90 3.34
N SER A 109 -1.35 -1.61 3.51
CA SER A 109 0.03 -1.22 3.81
C SER A 109 0.55 -1.74 5.15
N SER A 110 -0.30 -1.77 6.18
CA SER A 110 0.07 -2.31 7.50
C SER A 110 0.12 -3.84 7.47
N ALA A 111 -0.85 -4.47 6.80
CA ALA A 111 -0.84 -5.92 6.57
C ALA A 111 0.41 -6.39 5.81
N ASN A 112 0.86 -5.63 4.81
CA ASN A 112 2.08 -5.93 4.07
C ASN A 112 3.33 -5.87 4.96
N ILE A 113 3.43 -4.89 5.87
CA ILE A 113 4.56 -4.81 6.79
C ILE A 113 4.67 -6.08 7.63
N ARG A 114 3.55 -6.56 8.20
CA ARG A 114 3.54 -7.80 8.99
C ARG A 114 3.84 -9.03 8.13
N ALA A 115 3.31 -9.10 6.91
CA ALA A 115 3.59 -10.20 5.99
C ALA A 115 5.07 -10.31 5.61
N PHE A 116 5.78 -9.17 5.56
CA PHE A 116 7.17 -9.09 5.13
C PHE A 116 8.15 -8.75 6.26
N GLU A 117 7.73 -8.82 7.53
CA GLU A 117 8.52 -8.38 8.69
C GLU A 117 9.95 -8.95 8.70
N ASN A 118 10.07 -10.26 8.45
CA ASN A 118 11.38 -10.95 8.42
C ASN A 118 12.30 -10.53 7.25
N HIS A 119 11.78 -9.80 6.27
CA HIS A 119 12.55 -9.28 5.13
C HIS A 119 12.90 -7.79 5.28
N LEU A 120 12.26 -7.11 6.23
CA LEU A 120 12.49 -5.71 6.52
C LEU A 120 13.74 -5.53 7.38
N SER A 121 14.35 -4.36 7.26
CA SER A 121 15.51 -3.97 8.04
C SER A 121 15.10 -3.78 9.49
N VAL A 122 15.73 -4.57 10.35
CA VAL A 122 15.51 -4.52 11.79
C VAL A 122 16.05 -3.21 12.36
N LYS A 123 15.53 -2.82 13.53
CA LYS A 123 16.14 -1.79 14.39
C LYS A 123 17.57 -2.24 14.74
N LYS A 124 18.56 -1.82 13.96
CA LYS A 124 19.91 -1.72 14.50
C LYS A 124 19.94 -0.47 15.36
N GLU A 125 20.09 -0.68 16.66
CA GLU A 125 20.58 0.34 17.57
C GLU A 125 21.97 0.73 17.06
N GLU A 126 22.27 2.03 17.06
CA GLU A 126 23.55 2.66 16.71
C GLU A 126 23.75 3.16 15.26
N GLU A 127 23.91 4.49 15.19
CA GLU A 127 24.82 5.22 14.29
C GLU A 127 24.66 5.05 12.78
N GLN A 128 23.46 5.23 12.25
CA GLN A 128 23.35 5.61 10.85
C GLN A 128 22.98 7.09 10.73
N GLU A 129 23.86 7.86 10.10
CA GLU A 129 23.54 9.23 9.67
C GLU A 129 22.28 9.27 8.80
N ASN A 130 21.99 8.18 8.08
CA ASN A 130 20.85 8.07 7.19
C ASN A 130 19.76 7.16 7.75
N LYS A 131 18.50 7.58 7.60
CA LYS A 131 17.32 6.77 7.78
C LYS A 131 17.24 5.69 6.70
N ILE A 132 17.37 4.43 7.10
CA ILE A 132 17.17 3.28 6.21
C ILE A 132 15.68 3.13 5.95
N ILE A 133 15.30 3.19 4.67
CA ILE A 133 13.92 2.97 4.22
C ILE A 133 13.87 1.75 3.33
N ASP A 134 13.07 0.76 3.73
CA ASP A 134 12.66 -0.33 2.86
C ASP A 134 11.36 0.02 2.15
N ILE A 135 11.20 -0.50 0.95
CA ILE A 135 10.09 -0.20 0.06
C ILE A 135 9.30 -1.49 -0.17
N ILE A 136 7.99 -1.45 0.04
CA ILE A 136 7.07 -2.51 -0.40
C ILE A 136 6.21 -1.96 -1.53
N ILE A 137 6.20 -2.64 -2.66
CA ILE A 137 5.33 -2.34 -3.81
C ILE A 137 4.40 -3.54 -3.99
N SER A 138 3.12 -3.37 -3.70
CA SER A 138 2.10 -4.39 -3.90
C SER A 138 1.25 -4.05 -5.12
N ILE A 139 1.51 -4.69 -6.25
CA ILE A 139 0.77 -4.49 -7.51
C ILE A 139 -0.39 -5.47 -7.55
N GLY A 140 -1.58 -4.98 -7.15
CA GLY A 140 -2.82 -5.73 -7.21
C GLY A 140 -3.54 -5.60 -8.56
N ALA A 141 -4.77 -6.11 -8.62
CA ALA A 141 -5.60 -6.03 -9.82
C ALA A 141 -6.07 -4.59 -10.11
N SER A 142 -6.57 -3.87 -9.12
CA SER A 142 -7.15 -2.53 -9.30
C SER A 142 -6.19 -1.37 -9.03
N SER A 143 -5.11 -1.62 -8.29
CA SER A 143 -4.22 -0.57 -7.79
C SER A 143 -2.88 -1.13 -7.35
N THR A 144 -1.90 -0.24 -7.23
CA THR A 144 -0.58 -0.50 -6.67
C THR A 144 -0.42 0.26 -5.35
N ILE A 145 -0.05 -0.46 -4.28
CA ILE A 145 0.23 0.14 -2.97
C ILE A 145 1.73 0.22 -2.78
N LEU A 146 2.25 1.44 -2.67
CA LEU A 146 3.62 1.73 -2.27
C LEU A 146 3.64 1.99 -0.77
N SER A 147 4.52 1.33 -0.03
CA SER A 147 4.73 1.54 1.41
C SER A 147 6.22 1.73 1.68
N LEU A 148 6.56 2.80 2.41
CA LEU A 148 7.91 3.08 2.89
C LEU A 148 7.96 2.76 4.37
N VAL A 149 8.92 1.92 4.74
CA VAL A 149 9.02 1.33 6.06
C VAL A 149 10.38 1.67 6.66
N GLU A 150 10.37 2.21 7.87
CA GLU A 150 11.56 2.50 8.66
C GLU A 150 11.45 1.70 9.95
N LYS A 151 12.44 0.84 10.25
CA LYS A 151 12.50 0.12 11.54
C LYS A 151 11.21 -0.68 11.87
N GLY A 152 10.56 -1.24 10.85
CA GLY A 152 9.29 -1.96 10.98
C GLY A 152 8.03 -1.08 11.05
N SER A 153 8.17 0.24 11.05
CA SER A 153 7.03 1.17 11.14
C SER A 153 6.70 1.80 9.78
N LEU A 154 5.42 1.91 9.45
CA LEU A 154 4.95 2.59 8.24
C LEU A 154 5.23 4.09 8.33
N LYS A 155 6.04 4.63 7.42
CA LYS A 155 6.37 6.07 7.35
C LYS A 155 5.64 6.81 6.26
N PHE A 156 5.37 6.13 5.16
CA PHE A 156 4.66 6.73 4.04
C PHE A 156 3.96 5.63 3.27
N THR A 157 2.78 5.94 2.75
CA THR A 157 2.07 5.05 1.84
C THR A 157 1.40 5.84 0.74
N ARG A 158 1.32 5.24 -0.44
CA ARG A 158 0.67 5.82 -1.61
C ARG A 158 -0.14 4.75 -2.30
N ASN A 159 -1.42 5.06 -2.53
CA ASN A 159 -2.26 4.28 -3.41
C ASN A 159 -2.17 4.85 -4.84
N ILE A 160 -1.61 4.08 -5.76
CA ILE A 160 -1.51 4.39 -7.18
C ILE A 160 -2.66 3.64 -7.86
N LEU A 161 -3.59 4.38 -8.49
CA LEU A 161 -4.78 3.82 -9.15
C LEU A 161 -4.47 3.20 -10.52
N VAL A 162 -3.43 2.37 -10.56
CA VAL A 162 -3.02 1.58 -11.71
C VAL A 162 -2.61 0.20 -11.19
N GLY A 163 -3.16 -0.85 -11.79
CA GLY A 163 -2.90 -2.23 -11.43
C GLY A 163 -3.02 -3.19 -12.62
N GLY A 164 -3.08 -4.49 -12.32
CA GLY A 164 -3.12 -5.55 -13.32
C GLY A 164 -4.33 -5.50 -14.27
N ASN A 165 -5.47 -5.00 -13.82
CA ASN A 165 -6.68 -4.89 -14.65
C ASN A 165 -6.52 -3.83 -15.75
N ASP A 166 -5.70 -2.80 -15.53
CA ASP A 166 -5.41 -1.82 -16.56
C ASP A 166 -4.64 -2.47 -17.71
N ILE A 167 -3.72 -3.39 -17.39
CA ILE A 167 -3.00 -4.21 -18.37
C ILE A 167 -3.98 -5.07 -19.14
N THR A 168 -4.79 -5.86 -18.44
CA THR A 168 -5.74 -6.79 -19.06
C THR A 168 -6.74 -6.06 -19.96
N LYS A 169 -7.32 -4.94 -19.50
CA LYS A 169 -8.24 -4.11 -20.31
C LYS A 169 -7.56 -3.52 -21.54
N ALA A 170 -6.31 -3.08 -21.42
CA ALA A 170 -5.58 -2.52 -22.55
C ALA A 170 -5.25 -3.58 -23.60
N ILE A 171 -4.85 -4.80 -23.19
CA ILE A 171 -4.64 -5.94 -24.09
C ILE A 171 -5.95 -6.32 -24.78
N ALA A 172 -7.04 -6.49 -24.02
CA ALA A 172 -8.35 -6.84 -24.55
C ALA A 172 -8.81 -5.84 -25.63
N LYS A 173 -8.64 -4.54 -25.36
CA LYS A 173 -8.97 -3.47 -26.29
C LYS A 173 -8.08 -3.46 -27.54
N SER A 174 -6.77 -3.65 -27.39
CA SER A 174 -5.82 -3.59 -28.52
C SER A 174 -5.99 -4.76 -29.48
N LEU A 175 -6.23 -5.95 -28.93
CA LEU A 175 -6.36 -7.19 -29.71
C LEU A 175 -7.81 -7.58 -30.03
N ASN A 176 -8.79 -6.81 -29.56
CA ASN A 176 -10.22 -7.08 -29.69
C ASN A 176 -10.62 -8.50 -29.22
N ILE A 177 -10.13 -8.88 -28.03
CA ILE A 177 -10.40 -10.17 -27.38
C ILE A 177 -11.14 -9.96 -26.05
N SER A 178 -11.67 -11.03 -25.46
CA SER A 178 -12.32 -10.96 -24.15
C SER A 178 -11.33 -10.64 -23.02
N PHE A 179 -11.85 -10.18 -21.88
CA PHE A 179 -11.03 -9.92 -20.69
C PHE A 179 -10.30 -11.19 -20.22
N ASP A 180 -10.96 -12.34 -20.26
CA ASP A 180 -10.39 -13.61 -19.79
C ASP A 180 -9.26 -14.11 -20.72
N GLU A 181 -9.42 -13.94 -22.04
CA GLU A 181 -8.36 -14.23 -23.01
C GLU A 181 -7.17 -13.27 -22.82
N ALA A 182 -7.44 -11.99 -22.61
CA ALA A 182 -6.41 -11.00 -22.33
C ALA A 182 -5.67 -11.28 -21.00
N GLU A 183 -6.35 -11.78 -19.97
CA GLU A 183 -5.74 -12.14 -18.69
C GLU A 183 -4.79 -13.32 -18.84
N LYS A 184 -5.21 -14.35 -19.59
CA LYS A 184 -4.34 -15.48 -19.95
C LYS A 184 -3.12 -15.00 -20.72
N LEU A 185 -3.34 -14.20 -21.77
CA LEU A 185 -2.25 -13.67 -22.59
C LEU A 185 -1.29 -12.81 -21.77
N LYS A 186 -1.80 -11.97 -20.85
CA LYS A 186 -0.97 -11.18 -19.92
C LYS A 186 -0.03 -12.06 -19.11
N ARG A 187 -0.55 -13.18 -18.57
CA ARG A 187 0.23 -14.12 -17.74
C ARG A 187 1.26 -14.92 -18.53
N GLU A 188 1.00 -15.17 -19.81
CA GLU A 188 1.90 -15.90 -20.71
C GLU A 188 2.95 -14.99 -21.37
N THR A 189 2.69 -13.68 -21.42
CA THR A 189 3.58 -12.71 -22.04
C THR A 189 4.82 -12.48 -21.17
N LYS A 190 5.99 -12.71 -21.75
CA LYS A 190 7.27 -12.38 -21.15
C LYS A 190 7.69 -10.98 -21.55
N ILE A 191 8.08 -10.15 -20.59
CA ILE A 191 8.64 -8.83 -20.89
C ILE A 191 10.16 -8.91 -21.02
N VAL A 192 10.72 -8.26 -22.03
CA VAL A 192 12.15 -8.08 -22.20
C VAL A 192 12.48 -6.61 -21.95
N LEU A 193 13.32 -6.35 -20.95
CA LEU A 193 13.78 -5.03 -20.55
C LEU A 193 15.28 -4.88 -20.84
N GLY A 194 15.77 -3.63 -20.94
CA GLY A 194 17.19 -3.33 -21.13
C GLY A 194 17.67 -3.28 -22.60
N PRO A 195 18.99 -3.23 -22.84
CA PRO A 195 19.59 -3.03 -24.17
C PRO A 195 19.23 -4.11 -25.20
N GLU A 196 18.86 -5.30 -24.74
CA GLU A 196 18.45 -6.43 -25.57
C GLU A 196 16.99 -6.33 -26.06
N ALA A 197 16.21 -5.40 -25.48
CA ALA A 197 14.82 -5.17 -25.81
C ALA A 197 14.68 -4.42 -27.15
N LYS A 198 14.92 -5.09 -28.27
CA LYS A 198 14.65 -4.53 -29.60
C LYS A 198 13.14 -4.35 -29.80
N GLU A 199 12.69 -3.11 -30.01
CA GLU A 199 11.25 -2.77 -30.17
C GLU A 199 10.55 -3.57 -31.28
N GLU A 200 11.28 -3.92 -32.34
CA GLU A 200 10.78 -4.70 -33.49
C GLU A 200 10.37 -6.13 -33.13
N LYS A 201 10.87 -6.69 -32.01
CA LYS A 201 10.56 -8.06 -31.58
C LYS A 201 9.45 -8.14 -30.52
N LYS A 202 8.98 -7.00 -30.00
CA LYS A 202 7.95 -6.97 -28.96
C LYS A 202 6.58 -7.22 -29.57
N ASN A 203 5.87 -8.23 -29.06
CA ASN A 203 4.47 -8.40 -29.39
C ASN A 203 3.63 -7.28 -28.73
N GLU A 204 2.39 -7.12 -29.18
CA GLU A 204 1.53 -6.03 -28.73
C GLU A 204 1.21 -6.09 -27.23
N SER A 205 1.04 -7.31 -26.67
CA SER A 205 0.81 -7.48 -25.23
C SER A 205 2.01 -7.03 -24.39
N GLU A 206 3.23 -7.34 -24.83
CA GLU A 206 4.47 -6.91 -24.17
C GLU A 206 4.57 -5.38 -24.14
N LYS A 207 4.32 -4.70 -25.27
CA LYS A 207 4.34 -3.24 -25.36
C LYS A 207 3.36 -2.61 -24.37
N ILE A 208 2.15 -3.17 -24.26
CA ILE A 208 1.11 -2.70 -23.35
C ILE A 208 1.50 -2.90 -21.88
N ILE A 209 2.02 -4.09 -21.53
CA ILE A 209 2.49 -4.38 -20.17
C ILE A 209 3.58 -3.39 -19.77
N VAL A 210 4.61 -3.24 -20.59
CA VAL A 210 5.73 -2.32 -20.31
C VAL A 210 5.26 -0.88 -20.18
N LYS A 211 4.32 -0.44 -21.02
CA LYS A 211 3.75 0.92 -20.94
C LYS A 211 3.09 1.19 -19.58
N ILE A 212 2.30 0.25 -19.07
CA ILE A 212 1.58 0.41 -17.81
C ILE A 212 2.53 0.26 -16.61
N LEU A 213 3.48 -0.67 -16.67
CA LEU A 213 4.54 -0.76 -15.65
C LEU A 213 5.35 0.54 -15.58
N ASN A 214 5.65 1.18 -16.73
CA ASN A 214 6.30 2.49 -16.76
C ASN A 214 5.46 3.60 -16.10
N GLN A 215 4.13 3.55 -16.21
CA GLN A 215 3.25 4.47 -15.49
C GLN A 215 3.36 4.26 -13.97
N ILE A 216 3.31 3.02 -13.50
CA ILE A 216 3.50 2.67 -12.08
C ILE A 216 4.88 3.15 -11.60
N THR A 217 5.94 2.83 -12.32
CA THR A 217 7.31 3.25 -12.00
C THR A 217 7.46 4.77 -11.93
N LYS A 218 6.80 5.51 -12.82
CA LYS A 218 6.78 6.98 -12.78
C LYS A 218 6.13 7.50 -11.50
N GLU A 219 5.01 6.93 -11.08
CA GLU A 219 4.32 7.32 -9.84
C GLU A 219 5.10 6.90 -8.58
N VAL A 220 5.75 5.74 -8.60
CA VAL A 220 6.68 5.31 -7.54
C VAL A 220 7.83 6.30 -7.42
N ARG A 221 8.52 6.66 -8.52
CA ARG A 221 9.62 7.64 -8.50
C ARG A 221 9.18 9.00 -7.95
N LYS A 222 8.01 9.51 -8.38
CA LYS A 222 7.45 10.75 -7.82
C LYS A 222 7.24 10.66 -6.31
N SER A 223 6.72 9.53 -5.84
CA SER A 223 6.44 9.30 -4.42
C SER A 223 7.73 9.22 -3.59
N LEU A 224 8.76 8.55 -4.10
CA LEU A 224 10.09 8.49 -3.47
C LEU A 224 10.76 9.86 -3.44
N SER A 225 10.67 10.64 -4.52
CA SER A 225 11.20 12.01 -4.54
C SER A 225 10.48 12.91 -3.55
N TYR A 226 9.15 12.83 -3.48
CA TYR A 226 8.35 13.57 -2.50
C TYR A 226 8.76 13.26 -1.06
N TYR A 227 8.87 11.97 -0.72
CA TYR A 227 9.29 11.56 0.62
C TYR A 227 10.71 12.03 0.96
N LYS A 228 11.65 11.93 0.00
CA LYS A 228 13.03 12.41 0.17
C LYS A 228 13.12 13.92 0.37
N THR A 229 12.23 14.71 -0.22
CA THR A 229 12.19 16.17 0.01
C THR A 229 11.67 16.51 1.40
N GLN A 230 10.73 15.73 1.95
CA GLN A 230 10.20 15.94 3.30
C GLN A 230 11.10 15.41 4.41
N SER A 231 11.85 14.35 4.13
CA SER A 231 12.69 13.66 5.10
C SER A 231 14.17 13.85 4.80
N GLN A 232 14.90 14.47 5.74
CA GLN A 232 16.34 14.61 5.62
C GLN A 232 17.05 13.25 5.79
N LYS A 233 18.16 13.07 5.07
CA LYS A 233 19.07 11.93 5.19
C LYS A 233 18.40 10.55 4.98
N VAL A 234 17.65 10.38 3.88
CA VAL A 234 17.03 9.09 3.53
C VAL A 234 17.95 8.25 2.64
N LYS A 235 18.15 6.98 3.00
CA LYS A 235 18.77 5.95 2.17
C LYS A 235 17.77 4.81 1.93
N TYR A 236 17.37 4.64 0.67
CA TYR A 236 16.58 3.48 0.26
C TYR A 236 17.46 2.23 0.22
N ASN A 237 16.99 1.13 0.79
CA ASN A 237 17.81 -0.06 1.02
C ASN A 237 17.32 -1.25 0.20
N LYS A 238 16.11 -1.73 0.45
CA LYS A 238 15.51 -2.85 -0.28
C LYS A 238 14.16 -2.49 -0.86
N MET A 239 13.79 -3.18 -1.93
CA MET A 239 12.47 -3.13 -2.53
C MET A 239 11.87 -4.53 -2.60
N ILE A 240 10.69 -4.69 -2.02
CA ILE A 240 9.92 -5.93 -2.02
C ILE A 240 8.76 -5.73 -2.98
N LEU A 241 8.73 -6.53 -4.04
CA LEU A 241 7.62 -6.57 -4.98
C LEU A 241 6.65 -7.69 -4.59
N SER A 242 5.36 -7.37 -4.53
CA SER A 242 4.29 -8.27 -4.11
C SER A 242 3.00 -8.03 -4.91
N GLY A 243 1.99 -8.86 -4.66
CA GLY A 243 0.73 -8.85 -5.42
C GLY A 243 0.79 -9.71 -6.68
N GLY A 244 -0.37 -9.94 -7.31
CA GLY A 244 -0.49 -10.87 -8.43
C GLY A 244 0.39 -10.51 -9.64
N CYS A 245 0.58 -9.22 -9.89
CA CYS A 245 1.43 -8.75 -11.00
C CYS A 245 2.93 -8.89 -10.73
N ALA A 246 3.35 -9.17 -9.49
CA ALA A 246 4.77 -9.48 -9.20
C ALA A 246 5.24 -10.77 -9.90
N ASN A 247 4.31 -11.58 -10.40
CA ASN A 247 4.59 -12.81 -11.17
C ASN A 247 4.77 -12.56 -12.67
N ILE A 248 4.71 -11.30 -13.14
CA ILE A 248 5.08 -10.99 -14.53
C ILE A 248 6.58 -11.26 -14.67
N ASP A 249 6.96 -12.15 -15.60
CA ASP A 249 8.36 -12.51 -15.83
C ASP A 249 9.22 -11.26 -16.03
N ASN A 250 10.42 -11.20 -15.44
CA ASN A 250 11.37 -10.08 -15.53
C ASN A 250 10.87 -8.71 -15.01
N ILE A 251 9.77 -8.64 -14.26
CA ILE A 251 9.31 -7.37 -13.64
C ILE A 251 10.28 -6.81 -12.59
N LYS A 252 11.19 -7.65 -12.08
CA LYS A 252 12.17 -7.27 -11.05
C LYS A 252 13.39 -6.55 -11.64
N ASP A 253 13.66 -6.73 -12.92
CA ASP A 253 14.81 -6.17 -13.64
C ASP A 253 14.54 -4.72 -14.08
#